data_AF-A0A925C5E2-F1
#
_entry.id   AF-A0A925C5E2-F1
#
_cell.length_a   1.000
_cell.length_b   1.000
_cell.length_c   1.000
_cell.angle_alpha   90.00
_cell.angle_beta   90.00
_cell.angle_gamma   90.00
#
_symmetry.space_group_name_H-M   'P 1'
#
loop_
_entity.id
_entity.type
_entity.pdbx_description
1 polymer ?
#
loop_
_entity_poly.entity_id
_entity_poly.type
_entity_poly.pdbx_seq_one_letter_code
_entity_poly.pdbx_strand_id
1 'polypeptide(L)'
;MTENKNANEVHERLEREIAELRGLSLATGVILTQLLQSMTLRELNPQAGATRIVTNAQKAIDGFKAGDGPLDQAMKKRALEAVKQYEDQLRSVLPM
;
A
#
# COMPACT_ATOMS: atom_id res chain seq x y z
N MET A 1 21.45 -33.75 7.21
CA MET A 1 21.22 -33.33 5.80
C MET A 1 19.74 -33.17 5.45
N THR A 2 18.83 -33.96 6.03
CA THR A 2 17.37 -33.90 5.75
C THR A 2 16.69 -32.61 6.23
N GLU A 3 17.03 -32.10 7.41
CA GLU A 3 16.48 -30.82 7.92
C GLU A 3 16.85 -29.62 7.04
N ASN A 4 18.09 -29.59 6.53
CA ASN A 4 18.59 -28.51 5.69
C ASN A 4 17.92 -28.52 4.29
N LYS A 5 17.56 -29.70 3.79
CA LYS A 5 16.80 -29.84 2.53
C LYS A 5 15.37 -29.33 2.68
N ASN A 6 14.73 -29.60 3.81
CA ASN A 6 13.38 -29.12 4.13
C ASN A 6 13.35 -27.60 4.38
N ALA A 7 14.38 -27.05 5.03
CA ALA A 7 14.54 -25.60 5.22
C ALA A 7 14.69 -24.85 3.88
N ASN A 8 15.46 -25.40 2.94
CA ASN A 8 15.61 -24.82 1.60
C ASN A 8 14.30 -24.88 0.79
N GLU A 9 13.56 -25.98 0.86
CA GLU A 9 12.25 -26.10 0.21
C GLU A 9 11.23 -25.10 0.77
N VAL A 10 11.23 -24.89 2.09
CA VAL A 10 10.41 -23.85 2.74
C VAL A 10 10.85 -22.45 2.31
N HIS A 11 12.16 -22.20 2.23
CA HIS A 11 12.69 -20.91 1.79
C HIS A 11 12.27 -20.58 0.36
N GLU A 12 12.45 -21.51 -0.58
CA GLU A 12 12.02 -21.33 -1.97
C GLU A 12 10.51 -21.08 -2.08
N ARG A 13 9.70 -21.78 -1.29
CA ARG A 13 8.25 -21.55 -1.26
C ARG A 13 7.94 -20.12 -0.78
N LEU A 14 8.58 -19.69 0.31
CA LEU A 14 8.38 -18.35 0.85
C LEU A 14 8.84 -17.25 -0.13
N GLU A 15 9.94 -17.46 -0.86
CA GLU A 15 10.38 -16.52 -1.89
C GLU A 15 9.37 -16.37 -3.03
N ARG A 16 8.75 -17.49 -3.46
CA ARG A 16 7.68 -17.45 -4.47
C ARG A 16 6.44 -16.71 -3.95
N GLU A 17 5.99 -17.04 -2.75
CA GLU A 17 4.85 -16.35 -2.12
C GLU A 17 5.12 -14.84 -1.96
N ILE A 18 6.34 -14.45 -1.57
CA ILE A 18 6.74 -13.05 -1.49
C ILE A 18 6.72 -12.38 -2.88
N ALA A 19 7.19 -13.07 -3.93
CA ALA A 19 7.17 -12.54 -5.29
C ALA A 19 5.74 -12.33 -5.79
N GLU A 20 4.83 -13.27 -5.53
CA GLU A 20 3.41 -13.15 -5.85
C GLU A 20 2.75 -11.98 -5.09
N LEU A 21 2.98 -11.87 -3.78
CA LEU A 21 2.48 -10.76 -2.97
C LEU A 21 3.01 -9.39 -3.44
N ARG A 22 4.28 -9.32 -3.85
CA ARG A 22 4.85 -8.10 -4.45
C ARG A 22 4.18 -7.75 -5.77
N GLY A 23 3.90 -8.74 -6.62
CA GLY A 23 3.18 -8.55 -7.88
C GLY A 23 1.76 -8.03 -7.66
N LEU A 24 1.02 -8.63 -6.73
CA LEU A 24 -0.32 -8.17 -6.34
C LEU A 24 -0.29 -6.74 -5.79
N SER A 25 0.65 -6.44 -4.87
CA SER A 25 0.80 -5.10 -4.31
C SER A 25 1.10 -4.05 -5.39
N LEU A 26 1.95 -4.37 -6.37
CA LEU A 26 2.24 -3.47 -7.49
C LEU A 26 0.98 -3.21 -8.34
N ALA A 27 0.27 -4.27 -8.73
CA ALA A 27 -0.94 -4.15 -9.54
C ALA A 27 -2.02 -3.33 -8.81
N THR A 28 -2.24 -3.59 -7.52
CA THR A 28 -3.16 -2.81 -6.69
C THR A 28 -2.76 -1.35 -6.61
N GLY A 29 -1.48 -1.04 -6.42
CA GLY A 29 -0.99 0.34 -6.37
C GLY A 29 -1.22 1.11 -7.67
N VAL A 30 -0.97 0.47 -8.82
CA VAL A 30 -1.22 1.06 -10.15
C VAL A 30 -2.71 1.34 -10.34
N ILE A 31 -3.58 0.36 -10.06
CA ILE A 31 -5.03 0.51 -10.21
C ILE A 31 -5.55 1.63 -9.29
N LEU A 32 -5.14 1.64 -8.02
CA LEU A 32 -5.55 2.66 -7.07
C LEU A 32 -5.16 4.06 -7.55
N THR A 33 -3.92 4.23 -8.02
CA THR A 33 -3.46 5.53 -8.53
C THR A 33 -4.30 5.99 -9.73
N GLN A 34 -4.60 5.10 -10.67
CA GLN A 34 -5.45 5.41 -11.84
C GLN A 34 -6.87 5.79 -11.44
N LEU A 35 -7.48 5.05 -10.49
CA LEU A 35 -8.81 5.38 -9.97
C LEU A 35 -8.82 6.73 -9.26
N LEU A 36 -7.83 6.98 -8.41
CA LEU A 36 -7.68 8.25 -7.69
C LEU A 36 -7.49 9.42 -8.66
N GLN A 37 -6.68 9.26 -9.70
CA GLN A 37 -6.51 10.25 -10.75
C GLN A 37 -7.84 10.49 -11.48
N SER A 38 -8.56 9.43 -11.85
CA SER A 38 -9.87 9.56 -12.51
C SER A 38 -10.91 10.26 -11.63
N MET A 39 -10.87 10.08 -10.31
CA MET A 39 -11.80 10.74 -9.38
C MET A 39 -11.45 12.22 -9.20
N THR A 40 -10.17 12.52 -8.99
CA THR A 40 -9.69 13.89 -8.71
C THR A 40 -9.76 14.79 -9.92
N LEU A 41 -9.54 14.29 -11.14
CA LEU A 41 -9.71 15.04 -12.38
C LEU A 41 -11.15 15.52 -12.64
N ARG A 42 -12.15 14.94 -11.96
CA ARG A 42 -13.54 15.39 -12.03
C ARG A 42 -13.84 16.54 -11.07
N GLU A 43 -12.94 16.84 -10.14
CA GLU A 43 -13.11 17.94 -9.21
C GLU A 43 -12.64 19.27 -9.82
N LEU A 44 -13.25 20.38 -9.39
CA LEU A 44 -12.81 21.75 -9.73
C LEU A 44 -11.36 22.02 -9.33
N ASN A 45 -10.88 21.34 -8.26
CA ASN A 45 -9.50 21.41 -7.80
C ASN A 45 -8.98 19.97 -7.52
N PRO A 46 -8.32 19.35 -8.51
CA PRO A 46 -7.81 17.98 -8.38
C PRO A 46 -6.82 17.80 -7.23
N GLN A 47 -5.96 18.80 -6.96
CA GLN A 47 -4.98 18.77 -5.87
C GLN A 47 -5.65 18.76 -4.49
N ALA A 48 -6.73 19.55 -4.32
CA ALA A 48 -7.51 19.56 -3.10
C ALA A 48 -8.27 18.24 -2.90
N GLY A 49 -8.82 17.67 -3.98
CA GLY A 49 -9.43 16.33 -3.97
C GLY A 49 -8.46 15.24 -3.51
N ALA A 50 -7.26 15.22 -4.09
CA ALA A 50 -6.19 14.29 -3.71
C ALA A 50 -5.84 14.40 -2.22
N THR A 51 -5.63 15.63 -1.74
CA THR A 51 -5.31 15.90 -0.32
C THR A 51 -6.40 15.34 0.61
N ARG A 52 -7.68 15.54 0.25
CA ARG A 52 -8.82 15.06 1.04
C ARG A 52 -8.85 13.53 1.11
N ILE A 53 -8.67 12.86 -0.02
CA ILE A 53 -8.71 11.40 -0.09
C ILE A 53 -7.58 10.78 0.73
N VAL A 54 -6.35 11.28 0.56
CA VAL A 54 -5.19 10.81 1.33
C VAL A 54 -5.38 11.03 2.83
N THR A 55 -5.85 12.22 3.22
CA THR A 55 -6.13 12.54 4.64
C THR A 55 -7.18 11.59 5.23
N ASN A 56 -8.23 11.25 4.48
CA ASN A 56 -9.25 10.32 4.94
C ASN A 56 -8.69 8.90 5.08
N ALA A 57 -7.84 8.46 4.15
CA ALA A 57 -7.18 7.16 4.23
C ALA A 57 -6.25 7.08 5.46
N GLN A 58 -5.43 8.11 5.69
CA GLN A 58 -4.57 8.21 6.88
C GLN A 58 -5.39 8.05 8.16
N LYS A 59 -6.48 8.81 8.30
CA LYS A 59 -7.38 8.75 9.46
C LYS A 59 -8.02 7.38 9.64
N ALA A 60 -8.42 6.72 8.56
CA ALA A 60 -9.00 5.38 8.62
C ALA A 60 -7.97 4.35 9.13
N ILE A 61 -6.72 4.43 8.66
CA ILE A 61 -5.63 3.56 9.14
C ILE A 61 -5.29 3.88 10.60
N ASP A 62 -5.24 5.15 10.97
CA ASP A 62 -5.00 5.58 12.34
C ASP A 62 -6.11 5.14 13.31
N GLY A 63 -7.37 5.13 12.84
CA GLY A 63 -8.52 4.63 13.57
C GLY A 63 -8.65 3.09 13.57
N PHE A 64 -7.87 2.38 12.75
CA PHE A 64 -7.91 0.94 12.70
C PHE A 64 -7.34 0.36 14.00
N LYS A 65 -8.21 -0.32 14.75
CA LYS A 65 -7.86 -1.05 15.97
C LYS A 65 -7.32 -2.43 15.59
N ALA A 66 -6.03 -2.48 15.29
CA ALA A 66 -5.30 -3.75 15.30
C ALA A 66 -5.04 -4.19 16.74
N GLY A 67 -4.49 -5.38 16.97
CA GLY A 67 -3.98 -5.74 18.29
C GLY A 67 -2.84 -4.80 18.73
N ASP A 68 -2.40 -4.93 19.97
CA ASP A 68 -1.28 -4.13 20.49
C ASP A 68 0.09 -4.82 20.26
N GLY A 69 0.13 -5.85 19.42
CA GLY A 69 1.32 -6.64 19.15
C GLY A 69 2.36 -5.90 18.29
N PRO A 70 3.65 -6.27 18.36
CA PRO A 70 4.69 -5.69 17.51
C PRO A 70 4.40 -5.81 16.00
N LEU A 71 3.74 -6.90 15.58
CA LEU A 71 3.35 -7.12 14.19
C LEU A 71 2.23 -6.17 13.75
N ASP A 72 1.28 -5.86 14.64
CA ASP A 72 0.18 -4.93 14.38
C ASP A 72 0.72 -3.50 14.20
N GLN A 73 1.68 -3.09 15.03
CA GLN A 73 2.36 -1.80 14.91
C GLN A 73 3.15 -1.70 13.60
N ALA A 74 3.87 -2.77 13.23
CA ALA A 74 4.62 -2.83 11.98
C ALA A 74 3.68 -2.77 10.76
N MET A 75 2.54 -3.47 10.80
CA MET A 75 1.51 -3.43 9.76
C MET A 75 0.97 -2.01 9.60
N LYS A 76 0.57 -1.36 10.69
CA LYS A 76 0.00 -0.01 10.66
C LYS A 76 1.01 1.00 10.12
N LYS A 77 2.27 0.92 10.56
CA LYS A 77 3.36 1.76 10.03
C LYS A 77 3.50 1.58 8.52
N ARG A 78 3.56 0.33 8.04
CA ARG A 78 3.63 0.00 6.60
C ARG A 78 2.44 0.56 5.81
N ALA A 79 1.24 0.49 6.37
CA ALA A 79 0.04 1.02 5.72
C ALA A 79 0.11 2.55 5.55
N LEU A 80 0.56 3.27 6.59
CA LEU A 80 0.75 4.73 6.51
C LEU A 80 1.84 5.12 5.52
N GLU A 81 2.94 4.37 5.46
CA GLU A 81 4.00 4.55 4.45
C GLU A 81 3.45 4.36 3.03
N ALA A 82 2.62 3.35 2.80
CA ALA A 82 2.00 3.10 1.50
C ALA A 82 1.06 4.24 1.08
N VAL A 83 0.25 4.78 2.01
CA VAL A 83 -0.61 5.94 1.73
C VAL A 83 0.20 7.14 1.28
N LYS A 84 1.32 7.43 1.95
CA LYS A 84 2.21 8.51 1.55
C LYS A 84 2.82 8.28 0.16
N GLN A 85 3.27 7.06 -0.13
CA GLN A 85 3.79 6.71 -1.45
C GLN A 85 2.74 6.93 -2.54
N TYR A 86 1.48 6.54 -2.31
CA TYR A 86 0.39 6.78 -3.26
C TYR A 86 0.04 8.26 -3.41
N GLU A 87 0.12 9.04 -2.34
CA GLU A 87 -0.02 10.50 -2.42
C GLU A 87 1.04 11.10 -3.34
N ASP A 88 2.31 10.76 -3.14
CA ASP A 88 3.42 11.28 -3.95
C ASP A 88 3.24 10.91 -5.44
N GLN A 89 2.86 9.66 -5.72
CA GLN A 89 2.56 9.19 -7.07
C GLN A 89 1.38 9.92 -7.69
N LEU A 90 0.27 10.06 -6.97
CA LEU A 90 -0.92 10.76 -7.45
C LEU A 90 -0.61 12.24 -7.74
N ARG A 91 0.06 12.94 -6.82
CA ARG A 91 0.42 14.35 -6.99
C ARG A 91 1.33 14.57 -8.19
N SER A 92 2.20 13.62 -8.52
CA SER A 92 3.10 13.71 -9.68
C SER A 92 2.38 13.71 -11.03
N VAL A 93 1.14 13.23 -11.09
CA VAL A 93 0.36 13.09 -12.34
C VAL A 93 -0.88 14.00 -12.40
N LEU A 94 -1.15 14.77 -11.35
CA LEU A 94 -2.27 15.71 -11.33
C LEU A 94 -1.87 17.08 -11.88
N PRO A 95 -2.77 17.77 -12.60
CA PRO A 95 -2.54 19.14 -13.03
C PRO A 95 -2.37 20.08 -11.82
N MET A 96 -1.61 21.16 -12.02
CA MET A 96 -1.44 22.24 -11.03
C MET A 96 -2.65 23.18 -11.01
#